data_AF-A0A4Y4G7L1-F1
#
_entry.id   AF-A0A4Y4G7L1-F1
#
_cell.length_a   1.000
_cell.length_b   1.000
_cell.length_c   1.000
_cell.angle_alpha   90.00
_cell.angle_beta   90.00
_cell.angle_gamma   90.00
#
_symmetry.space_group_name_H-M   'P 1'
#
loop_
_entity.id
_entity.type
_entity.pdbx_description
1 polymer ?
#
loop_
_entity_poly.entity_id
_entity_poly.type
_entity_poly.pdbx_seq_one_letter_code
_entity_poly.pdbx_strand_id
1 'polypeptide(L)'
;MIKEYLDNVRSYLKDLPTDEREELLQFYEEQMLDAGYSIQEIEEKYGTPKQFARSLKIEYFIENDEVADDMVPRSTRTKNRMNLVWLVILGLFASPILIPVAIGLIGILIAAVIGFLGILFGIYVGIIGVLAGGLIAFVNGVILLWQSVATGIFYIGAGLLLTGAVIFFAPIVWRITRWLFEMLVTFIKWIGNRYLIKNNVKGAR
;
A
#
# COMPACT_ATOMS: atom_id res chain seq x y z
N MET A 1 -40.10 -42.98 -8.51
CA MET A 1 -38.84 -43.13 -7.73
C MET A 1 -37.88 -41.99 -8.04
N ILE A 2 -37.13 -41.96 -9.15
CA ILE A 2 -36.16 -40.87 -9.42
C ILE A 2 -36.85 -39.51 -9.62
N LYS A 3 -37.95 -39.51 -10.40
CA LYS A 3 -38.79 -38.33 -10.61
C LYS A 3 -39.33 -37.73 -9.30
N GLU A 4 -39.62 -38.56 -8.30
CA GLU A 4 -40.14 -38.11 -7.01
C GLU A 4 -39.03 -37.47 -6.16
N TYR A 5 -37.81 -38.01 -6.21
CA TYR A 5 -36.63 -37.40 -5.60
C TYR A 5 -36.33 -36.03 -6.22
N LEU A 6 -36.30 -35.93 -7.57
CA LEU A 6 -36.03 -34.68 -8.27
C LEU A 6 -37.16 -33.65 -8.13
N ASP A 7 -38.41 -34.06 -8.03
CA ASP A 7 -39.53 -33.13 -7.74
C ASP A 7 -39.41 -32.53 -6.33
N ASN A 8 -38.91 -33.31 -5.37
CA ASN A 8 -38.55 -32.78 -4.05
C ASN A 8 -37.38 -31.80 -4.12
N VAL A 9 -36.33 -32.09 -4.91
CA VAL A 9 -35.19 -31.18 -5.15
C VAL A 9 -35.68 -29.86 -5.78
N ARG A 10 -36.59 -29.94 -6.76
CA ARG A 10 -37.21 -28.79 -7.44
C ARG A 10 -37.86 -27.83 -6.45
N SER A 11 -38.53 -28.36 -5.42
CA SER A 11 -39.18 -27.55 -4.40
C SER A 11 -38.21 -26.66 -3.60
N TYR A 12 -36.93 -27.07 -3.50
CA TYR A 12 -35.85 -26.33 -2.84
C TYR A 12 -35.08 -25.40 -3.79
N LEU A 13 -35.26 -25.52 -5.11
CA LEU A 13 -34.60 -24.70 -6.14
C LEU A 13 -35.43 -23.50 -6.62
N LYS A 14 -36.49 -23.12 -5.90
CA LYS A 14 -37.37 -21.99 -6.26
C LYS A 14 -36.67 -20.63 -6.41
N ASP A 15 -35.46 -20.50 -5.87
CA ASP A 15 -34.64 -19.28 -5.96
C ASP A 15 -33.94 -19.12 -7.32
N LEU A 16 -33.92 -20.16 -8.16
CA LEU A 16 -33.35 -20.14 -9.51
C LEU A 16 -34.43 -19.76 -10.55
N PRO A 17 -34.04 -19.13 -11.68
CA PRO A 17 -34.92 -18.93 -12.82
C PRO A 17 -35.58 -20.24 -13.24
N THR A 18 -36.85 -20.19 -13.64
CA THR A 18 -37.62 -21.39 -13.96
C THR A 18 -36.98 -22.18 -15.08
N ASP A 19 -36.56 -21.52 -16.15
CA ASP A 19 -36.01 -22.19 -17.33
C ASP A 19 -34.71 -22.94 -16.99
N GLU A 20 -33.79 -22.28 -16.29
CA GLU A 20 -32.50 -22.86 -15.87
C GLU A 20 -32.68 -23.96 -14.81
N ARG A 21 -33.66 -23.83 -13.91
CA ARG A 21 -33.97 -24.88 -12.94
C ARG A 21 -34.46 -26.14 -13.63
N GLU A 22 -35.35 -26.02 -14.62
CA GLU A 22 -35.86 -27.19 -15.35
C GLU A 22 -34.75 -27.83 -16.20
N GLU A 23 -33.90 -27.02 -16.85
CA GLU A 23 -32.75 -27.51 -17.63
C GLU A 23 -31.74 -28.28 -16.75
N LEU A 24 -31.37 -27.73 -15.59
CA LEU A 24 -30.49 -28.40 -14.63
C LEU A 24 -31.08 -29.73 -14.13
N LEU A 25 -32.37 -29.74 -13.77
CA LEU A 25 -33.01 -30.97 -13.30
C LEU A 25 -33.12 -32.02 -14.40
N GLN A 26 -33.39 -31.60 -15.64
CA GLN A 26 -33.45 -32.50 -16.78
C GLN A 26 -32.08 -33.13 -17.07
N PHE A 27 -31.01 -32.34 -17.04
CA PHE A 27 -29.63 -32.84 -17.22
C PHE A 27 -29.27 -33.92 -16.20
N TYR A 28 -29.57 -33.69 -14.92
CA TYR A 28 -29.31 -34.66 -13.88
C TYR A 28 -30.27 -35.85 -13.90
N GLU A 29 -31.51 -35.68 -14.37
CA GLU A 29 -32.44 -36.79 -14.62
C GLU A 29 -31.88 -37.74 -15.69
N GLU A 30 -31.44 -37.19 -16.83
CA GLU A 30 -30.84 -37.96 -17.93
C GLU A 30 -29.60 -38.71 -17.45
N GLN A 31 -28.69 -38.04 -16.72
CA GLN A 31 -27.50 -38.70 -16.18
C GLN A 31 -27.82 -39.83 -15.18
N MET A 32 -28.80 -39.65 -14.30
CA MET A 32 -29.18 -40.69 -13.34
C MET A 32 -29.84 -41.89 -14.02
N LEU A 33 -30.61 -41.66 -15.08
CA LEU A 33 -31.25 -42.71 -15.88
C LEU A 33 -30.24 -43.47 -16.72
N ASP A 34 -29.30 -42.79 -17.37
CA ASP A 34 -28.24 -43.41 -18.18
C ASP A 34 -27.26 -44.23 -17.33
N ALA A 35 -26.95 -43.75 -16.11
CA ALA A 35 -26.16 -44.49 -15.15
C ALA A 35 -26.92 -45.66 -14.49
N GLY A 36 -28.24 -45.73 -14.67
CA GLY A 36 -29.08 -46.78 -14.09
C GLY A 36 -29.16 -46.76 -12.56
N TYR A 37 -28.99 -45.59 -11.93
CA TYR A 37 -28.93 -45.49 -10.47
C TYR A 37 -30.27 -45.84 -9.81
N SER A 38 -30.19 -46.64 -8.74
CA SER A 38 -31.28 -46.81 -7.78
C SER A 38 -31.38 -45.60 -6.84
N ILE A 39 -32.52 -45.45 -6.16
CA ILE A 39 -32.72 -44.35 -5.21
C ILE A 39 -31.71 -44.39 -4.07
N GLN A 40 -31.35 -45.58 -3.61
CA GLN A 40 -30.36 -45.75 -2.54
C GLN A 40 -28.99 -45.23 -2.96
N GLU A 41 -28.58 -45.49 -4.21
CA GLU A 41 -27.32 -44.99 -4.78
C GLU A 41 -27.37 -43.48 -5.01
N ILE A 42 -28.53 -42.92 -5.37
CA ILE A 42 -28.71 -41.46 -5.49
C ILE A 42 -28.59 -40.78 -4.13
N GLU A 43 -29.24 -41.33 -3.10
CA GLU A 43 -29.17 -40.77 -1.74
C GLU A 43 -27.78 -40.92 -1.13
N GLU A 44 -27.04 -41.98 -1.44
CA GLU A 44 -25.65 -42.15 -1.01
C GLU A 44 -24.71 -41.17 -1.72
N LYS A 45 -24.89 -40.97 -3.03
CA LYS A 45 -24.01 -40.14 -3.87
C LYS A 45 -24.28 -38.64 -3.75
N TYR A 46 -25.55 -38.25 -3.71
CA TYR A 46 -25.99 -36.84 -3.77
C TYR A 46 -26.63 -36.36 -2.45
N GLY A 47 -26.90 -37.27 -1.52
CA GLY A 47 -27.52 -36.96 -0.23
C GLY A 47 -29.03 -36.86 -0.30
N THR A 48 -29.62 -36.20 0.69
CA THR A 48 -31.06 -35.90 0.71
C THR A 48 -31.44 -34.86 -0.36
N PRO A 49 -32.72 -34.78 -0.80
CA PRO A 49 -33.16 -33.79 -1.79
C PRO A 49 -32.76 -32.34 -1.45
N LYS A 50 -32.77 -32.00 -0.16
CA LYS A 50 -32.37 -30.68 0.35
C LYS A 50 -30.86 -30.43 0.24
N GLN A 51 -30.04 -31.44 0.50
CA GLN A 51 -28.59 -31.35 0.38
C GLN A 51 -28.17 -31.22 -1.08
N PHE A 52 -28.76 -32.05 -1.96
CA PHE A 52 -28.48 -31.97 -3.39
C PHE A 52 -28.90 -30.62 -3.98
N ALA A 53 -30.09 -30.11 -3.64
CA ALA A 53 -30.52 -28.77 -4.05
C ALA A 53 -29.57 -27.65 -3.58
N ARG A 54 -28.92 -27.81 -2.42
CA ARG A 54 -27.93 -26.84 -1.94
C ARG A 54 -26.65 -26.89 -2.76
N SER A 55 -26.17 -28.08 -3.09
CA SER A 55 -24.98 -28.27 -3.94
C SER A 55 -25.22 -27.70 -5.33
N LEU A 56 -26.37 -27.99 -5.95
CA LEU A 56 -26.77 -27.43 -7.25
C LEU A 56 -26.82 -25.91 -7.25
N LYS A 57 -27.34 -25.28 -6.18
CA LYS A 57 -27.30 -23.82 -6.03
C LYS A 57 -25.89 -23.29 -6.03
N ILE A 58 -24.99 -23.91 -5.27
CA ILE A 58 -23.60 -23.47 -5.17
C ILE A 58 -22.91 -23.60 -6.54
N GLU A 59 -23.09 -24.72 -7.23
CA GLU A 59 -22.54 -24.95 -8.57
C GLU A 59 -23.07 -23.92 -9.58
N TYR A 60 -24.40 -23.74 -9.62
CA TYR A 60 -25.03 -22.71 -10.44
C TYR A 60 -24.50 -21.30 -10.12
N PHE A 61 -24.36 -20.94 -8.84
CA PHE A 61 -23.86 -19.63 -8.48
C PHE A 61 -22.39 -19.49 -8.84
N ILE A 62 -21.53 -20.49 -8.61
CA ILE A 62 -20.08 -20.47 -8.94
C ILE A 62 -19.84 -20.34 -10.45
N GLU A 63 -20.53 -21.13 -11.26
CA GLU A 63 -20.40 -21.07 -12.72
C GLU A 63 -20.90 -19.73 -13.28
N ASN A 64 -21.82 -19.08 -12.58
CA ASN A 64 -22.26 -17.72 -12.87
C ASN A 64 -21.54 -16.62 -12.04
N ASP A 65 -20.61 -16.96 -11.13
CA ASP A 65 -19.90 -16.06 -10.19
C ASP A 65 -18.52 -15.60 -10.71
N GLU A 66 -18.25 -15.78 -12.01
CA GLU A 66 -17.40 -14.79 -12.69
C GLU A 66 -18.03 -13.36 -12.64
N VAL A 67 -19.24 -13.26 -12.09
CA VAL A 67 -19.90 -12.02 -11.61
C VAL A 67 -19.99 -11.99 -10.07
N ALA A 68 -18.85 -12.19 -9.42
CA ALA A 68 -18.54 -12.17 -7.99
C ALA A 68 -19.49 -11.49 -6.98
N ASP A 69 -19.58 -12.20 -5.85
CA ASP A 69 -19.70 -11.75 -4.45
C ASP A 69 -21.10 -11.32 -3.98
N ASP A 70 -21.83 -12.27 -3.37
CA ASP A 70 -22.92 -11.95 -2.43
C ASP A 70 -23.25 -13.15 -1.51
N MET A 71 -22.40 -13.43 -0.53
CA MET A 71 -22.85 -13.98 0.77
C MET A 71 -23.29 -12.85 1.73
N VAL A 72 -24.00 -11.84 1.22
CA VAL A 72 -24.61 -10.75 2.00
C VAL A 72 -26.09 -10.59 1.60
N PRO A 73 -27.02 -10.35 2.56
CA PRO A 73 -28.46 -10.49 2.30
C PRO A 73 -29.01 -9.43 1.32
N ARG A 74 -29.80 -9.91 0.35
CA ARG A 74 -30.50 -9.16 -0.71
C ARG A 74 -31.55 -8.17 -0.17
N SER A 75 -31.20 -6.90 0.04
CA SER A 75 -32.23 -5.84 0.12
C SER A 75 -31.94 -4.56 -0.69
N THR A 76 -30.90 -4.50 -1.54
CA THR A 76 -30.49 -3.22 -2.19
C THR A 76 -30.12 -3.32 -3.67
N ARG A 77 -30.63 -4.32 -4.40
CA ARG A 77 -30.22 -4.60 -5.80
C ARG A 77 -30.41 -3.47 -6.82
N THR A 78 -31.28 -2.48 -6.58
CA THR A 78 -31.41 -1.33 -7.50
C THR A 78 -30.37 -0.23 -7.24
N LYS A 79 -29.78 -0.15 -6.04
CA LYS A 79 -28.71 0.83 -5.74
C LYS A 79 -27.34 0.42 -6.31
N ASN A 80 -27.14 -0.86 -6.64
CA ASN A 80 -25.83 -1.36 -7.05
C ASN A 80 -25.46 -1.06 -8.50
N ARG A 81 -26.40 -0.94 -9.45
CA ARG A 81 -26.04 -0.57 -10.84
C ARG A 81 -25.55 0.87 -10.95
N MET A 82 -26.21 1.78 -10.24
CA MET A 82 -25.79 3.19 -10.20
C MET A 82 -24.52 3.35 -9.38
N ASN A 83 -24.32 2.56 -8.32
CA ASN A 83 -23.04 2.50 -7.60
C ASN A 83 -21.92 1.87 -8.44
N LEU A 84 -22.18 0.84 -9.26
CA LEU A 84 -21.19 0.26 -10.18
C LEU A 84 -20.81 1.24 -11.27
N VAL A 85 -21.79 1.90 -11.90
CA VAL A 85 -21.52 2.97 -12.89
C VAL A 85 -20.79 4.14 -12.22
N TRP A 86 -21.18 4.52 -11.00
CA TRP A 86 -20.47 5.54 -10.22
C TRP A 86 -19.05 5.10 -9.88
N LEU A 87 -18.81 3.85 -9.49
CA LEU A 87 -17.49 3.29 -9.22
C LEU A 87 -16.63 3.17 -10.47
N VAL A 88 -17.21 2.82 -11.62
CA VAL A 88 -16.52 2.78 -12.91
C VAL A 88 -16.16 4.19 -13.37
N ILE A 89 -17.07 5.15 -13.25
CA ILE A 89 -16.80 6.57 -13.54
C ILE A 89 -15.73 7.10 -12.56
N LEU A 90 -15.87 6.81 -11.27
CA LEU A 90 -14.90 7.21 -10.25
C LEU A 90 -13.55 6.54 -10.48
N GLY A 91 -13.51 5.30 -10.96
CA GLY A 91 -12.29 4.59 -11.35
C GLY A 91 -11.66 5.16 -12.63
N LEU A 92 -12.48 5.53 -13.62
CA LEU A 92 -12.05 6.15 -14.87
C LEU A 92 -11.51 7.56 -14.64
N PHE A 93 -12.07 8.32 -13.68
CA PHE A 93 -11.56 9.62 -13.25
C PHE A 93 -10.41 9.49 -12.23
N ALA A 94 -10.39 8.45 -11.42
CA ALA A 94 -9.28 8.19 -10.49
C ALA A 94 -8.02 7.73 -11.24
N SER A 95 -8.14 6.97 -12.32
CA SER A 95 -7.02 6.52 -13.16
C SER A 95 -6.09 7.68 -13.65
N PRO A 96 -6.60 8.77 -14.26
CA PRO A 96 -5.79 9.92 -14.64
C PRO A 96 -5.34 10.78 -13.46
N ILE A 97 -5.93 10.63 -12.27
CA ILE A 97 -5.47 11.29 -11.03
C ILE A 97 -4.37 10.47 -10.35
N LEU A 98 -4.40 9.14 -10.48
CA LEU A 98 -3.46 8.23 -9.84
C LEU A 98 -2.03 8.42 -10.36
N ILE A 99 -1.88 8.60 -11.68
CA ILE A 99 -0.57 8.83 -12.32
C ILE A 99 0.10 10.12 -11.81
N PRO A 100 -0.53 11.32 -11.87
CA PRO A 100 0.08 12.54 -11.36
C PRO A 100 0.26 12.53 -9.84
N VAL A 101 -0.62 11.88 -9.08
CA VAL A 101 -0.42 11.70 -7.63
C VAL A 101 0.79 10.80 -7.35
N ALA A 102 0.98 9.71 -8.09
CA ALA A 102 2.14 8.83 -7.96
C ALA A 102 3.45 9.56 -8.32
N ILE A 103 3.46 10.32 -9.41
CA ILE A 103 4.60 11.16 -9.80
C ILE A 103 4.88 12.22 -8.73
N GLY A 104 3.84 12.87 -8.19
CA GLY A 104 3.97 13.83 -7.10
C GLY A 104 4.57 13.21 -5.83
N LEU A 105 4.16 11.99 -5.48
CA LEU A 105 4.71 11.26 -4.33
C LEU A 105 6.21 10.96 -4.53
N ILE A 106 6.60 10.49 -5.72
CA ILE A 106 7.99 10.22 -6.07
C ILE A 106 8.79 11.53 -6.04
N GLY A 107 8.23 12.62 -6.58
CA GLY A 107 8.84 13.95 -6.56
C GLY A 107 9.10 14.44 -5.14
N ILE A 108 8.15 14.28 -4.21
CA ILE A 108 8.32 14.62 -2.79
C ILE A 108 9.42 13.76 -2.16
N LEU A 109 9.49 12.47 -2.48
CA LEU A 109 10.51 11.57 -1.97
C LEU A 109 11.91 12.01 -2.41
N ILE A 110 12.06 12.31 -3.71
CA ILE A 110 13.32 12.79 -4.30
C ILE A 110 13.70 14.15 -3.70
N ALA A 111 12.75 15.08 -3.59
CA ALA A 111 12.98 16.39 -2.99
C ALA A 111 13.42 16.28 -1.53
N ALA A 112 12.84 15.36 -0.76
CA ALA A 112 13.24 15.10 0.62
C ALA A 112 14.69 14.58 0.71
N VAL A 113 15.08 13.66 -0.18
CA VAL A 113 16.45 13.12 -0.24
C VAL A 113 17.45 14.20 -0.66
N ILE A 114 17.14 14.96 -1.72
CA ILE A 114 18.00 16.06 -2.19
C ILE A 114 18.13 17.15 -1.12
N GLY A 115 17.02 17.53 -0.48
CA GLY A 115 17.03 18.51 0.60
C GLY A 115 17.88 18.05 1.79
N PHE A 116 17.75 16.77 2.17
CA PHE A 116 18.58 16.17 3.21
C PHE A 116 20.08 16.21 2.84
N LEU A 117 20.42 15.81 1.62
CA LEU A 117 21.80 15.84 1.13
C LEU A 117 22.35 17.27 1.08
N GLY A 118 21.52 18.24 0.68
CA GLY A 118 21.88 19.65 0.65
C GLY A 118 22.16 20.24 2.03
N ILE A 119 21.34 19.88 3.03
CA ILE A 119 21.56 20.31 4.42
C ILE A 119 22.88 19.73 4.95
N LEU A 120 23.13 18.44 4.73
CA LEU A 120 24.40 17.82 5.13
C LEU A 120 25.58 18.50 4.43
N PHE A 121 25.52 18.64 3.11
CA PHE A 121 26.57 19.29 2.33
C PHE A 121 26.84 20.72 2.82
N GLY A 122 25.79 21.51 3.08
CA GLY A 122 25.91 22.88 3.59
C GLY A 122 26.60 22.94 4.95
N ILE A 123 26.28 22.01 5.87
CA ILE A 123 26.94 21.92 7.18
C ILE A 123 28.45 21.63 7.00
N TYR A 124 28.81 20.64 6.18
CA TYR A 124 30.21 20.27 5.97
C TYR A 124 31.01 21.35 5.25
N VAL A 125 30.45 21.95 4.19
CA VAL A 125 31.08 23.07 3.47
C VAL A 125 31.22 24.29 4.38
N GLY A 126 30.23 24.58 5.22
CA GLY A 126 30.31 25.64 6.22
C GLY A 126 31.48 25.45 7.18
N ILE A 127 31.67 24.23 7.70
CA ILE A 127 32.81 23.90 8.58
C ILE A 127 34.14 24.11 7.87
N ILE A 128 34.28 23.59 6.64
CA ILE A 128 35.49 23.75 5.84
C ILE A 128 35.75 25.24 5.54
N GLY A 129 34.71 26.00 5.22
CA GLY A 129 34.79 27.43 4.94
C GLY A 129 35.24 28.24 6.16
N VAL A 130 34.73 27.94 7.35
CA VAL A 130 35.15 28.60 8.59
C VAL A 130 36.61 28.26 8.93
N LEU A 131 37.04 27.00 8.74
CA LEU A 131 38.44 26.61 8.95
C LEU A 131 39.38 27.28 7.95
N ALA A 132 39.02 27.31 6.67
CA ALA A 132 39.79 27.98 5.63
C ALA A 132 39.85 29.50 5.88
N GLY A 133 38.72 30.12 6.23
CA GLY A 133 38.65 31.53 6.60
C GLY A 133 39.49 31.86 7.83
N GLY A 134 39.47 31.00 8.85
CA GLY A 134 40.32 31.12 10.03
C GLY A 134 41.82 31.04 9.71
N LEU A 135 42.21 30.12 8.83
CA LEU A 135 43.60 29.99 8.38
C LEU A 135 44.05 31.19 7.55
N ILE A 136 43.23 31.67 6.62
CA ILE A 136 43.50 32.86 5.83
C ILE A 136 43.61 34.09 6.73
N ALA A 137 42.72 34.24 7.71
CA ALA A 137 42.79 35.32 8.71
C ALA A 137 44.08 35.26 9.53
N PHE A 138 44.51 34.05 9.93
CA PHE A 138 45.75 33.85 10.66
C PHE A 138 46.99 34.26 9.83
N VAL A 139 47.08 33.81 8.57
CA VAL A 139 48.19 34.17 7.67
C VAL A 139 48.23 35.67 7.42
N ASN A 140 47.08 36.29 7.14
CA ASN A 140 47.00 37.75 6.97
C ASN A 140 47.38 38.49 8.26
N GLY A 141 46.99 37.98 9.42
CA GLY A 141 47.38 38.54 10.71
C GLY A 141 48.90 38.60 10.89
N VAL A 142 49.62 37.52 10.56
CA VAL A 142 51.09 37.47 10.64
C VAL A 142 51.75 38.47 9.70
N ILE A 143 51.24 38.62 8.47
CA ILE A 143 51.75 39.59 7.50
C ILE A 143 51.52 41.03 7.99
N LEU A 144 50.34 41.31 8.55
CA LEU A 144 49.96 42.64 9.02
C LEU A 144 50.71 43.07 10.29
N LEU A 145 51.29 42.15 11.06
CA LEU A 145 52.11 42.50 12.24
C LEU A 145 53.28 43.43 11.89
N TRP A 146 53.83 43.34 10.68
CA TRP A 146 54.90 44.22 10.21
C TRP A 146 54.44 45.65 9.90
N GLN A 147 53.14 45.85 9.67
CA GLN A 147 52.53 47.14 9.34
C GLN A 147 51.87 47.77 10.57
N SER A 148 51.14 46.95 11.34
CA SER A 148 50.42 47.37 12.54
C SER A 148 50.23 46.18 13.47
N VAL A 149 50.92 46.24 14.61
CA VAL A 149 50.88 45.20 15.65
C VAL A 149 49.46 44.96 16.17
N ALA A 150 48.68 46.03 16.35
CA ALA A 150 47.30 45.93 16.85
C ALA A 150 46.39 45.15 15.88
N THR A 151 46.50 45.42 14.58
CA THR A 151 45.68 44.75 13.56
C THR A 151 46.10 43.29 13.39
N GLY A 152 47.41 43.00 13.41
CA GLY A 152 47.91 41.63 13.32
C GLY A 152 47.45 40.74 14.49
N ILE A 153 47.52 41.23 15.73
CA ILE A 153 47.01 40.52 16.91
C ILE A 153 45.50 40.27 16.81
N PHE A 154 44.73 41.26 16.32
CA PHE A 154 43.29 41.11 16.12
C PHE A 154 42.95 39.98 15.13
N TYR A 155 43.62 39.92 13.97
CA TYR A 155 43.38 38.88 12.96
C TYR A 155 43.85 37.48 13.41
N ILE A 156 44.97 37.40 14.15
CA ILE A 156 45.43 36.15 14.76
C ILE A 156 44.43 35.66 15.81
N GLY A 157 43.96 36.55 16.69
CA GLY A 157 42.94 36.22 17.69
C GLY A 157 41.60 35.81 17.05
N ALA A 158 41.18 36.50 15.99
CA ALA A 158 39.98 36.13 15.23
C ALA A 158 40.11 34.76 14.56
N GLY A 159 41.25 34.44 13.94
CA GLY A 159 41.51 33.12 13.36
C GLY A 159 41.48 31.99 14.40
N LEU A 160 42.05 32.24 15.58
CA LEU A 160 42.06 31.29 16.69
C LEU A 160 40.65 31.09 17.30
N LEU A 161 39.86 32.17 17.42
CA LEU A 161 38.47 32.08 17.87
C LEU A 161 37.58 31.33 16.88
N LEU A 162 37.76 31.56 15.57
CA LEU A 162 36.99 30.85 14.54
C LEU A 162 37.29 29.35 14.54
N THR A 163 38.57 28.98 14.61
CA THR A 163 38.98 27.57 14.70
C THR A 163 38.55 26.92 16.02
N GLY A 164 38.67 27.63 17.14
CA GLY A 164 38.16 27.20 18.45
C GLY A 164 36.64 27.01 18.47
N ALA A 165 35.89 27.91 17.82
CA ALA A 165 34.44 27.79 17.69
C ALA A 165 34.06 26.52 16.91
N VAL A 166 34.74 26.19 15.82
CA VAL A 166 34.47 24.95 15.06
C VAL A 166 34.62 23.71 15.94
N ILE A 167 35.69 23.64 16.76
CA ILE A 167 35.92 22.52 17.68
C ILE A 167 34.83 22.47 18.76
N PHE A 168 34.42 23.62 19.29
CA PHE A 168 33.35 23.71 20.29
C PHE A 168 31.98 23.29 19.75
N PHE A 169 31.67 23.63 18.50
CA PHE A 169 30.40 23.27 17.84
C PHE A 169 30.42 21.87 17.20
N ALA A 170 31.57 21.22 17.06
CA ALA A 170 31.69 19.86 16.52
C ALA A 170 30.75 18.82 17.17
N PRO A 171 30.61 18.72 18.50
CA PRO A 171 29.66 17.78 19.12
C PRO A 171 28.20 18.12 18.80
N ILE A 172 27.87 19.40 18.64
CA ILE A 172 26.52 19.85 18.24
C ILE A 172 26.23 19.42 16.81
N VAL A 173 27.20 19.58 15.90
CA VAL A 173 27.09 19.11 14.51
C VAL A 173 26.88 17.61 14.47
N TRP A 174 27.65 16.83 15.23
CA TRP A 174 27.48 15.37 15.28
C TRP A 174 26.10 14.96 15.82
N ARG A 175 25.58 15.69 16.82
CA ARG A 175 24.22 15.46 17.31
C ARG A 175 23.16 15.78 16.25
N ILE A 176 23.34 16.88 15.51
CA ILE A 176 22.43 17.29 14.44
C ILE A 176 22.45 16.28 13.29
N THR A 177 23.61 15.82 12.83
CA THR A 177 23.69 14.85 11.73
C THR A 177 23.02 13.53 12.11
N ARG A 178 23.22 13.06 13.34
CA ARG A 178 22.52 11.86 13.86
C ARG A 178 21.00 12.08 13.91
N TRP A 179 20.56 13.21 14.45
CA TRP A 179 19.14 13.55 14.53
C TRP A 179 18.48 13.64 13.14
N LEU A 180 19.16 14.26 12.17
CA LEU A 180 18.71 14.33 10.78
C LEU A 180 18.57 12.92 10.18
N PHE A 181 19.51 12.02 10.44
CA PHE A 181 19.45 10.64 9.94
C PHE A 181 18.28 9.86 10.54
N GLU A 182 18.03 10.02 11.84
CA GLU A 182 16.88 9.44 12.53
C GLU A 182 15.56 9.97 11.97
N MET A 183 15.48 11.28 11.67
CA MET A 183 14.33 11.89 11.01
C MET A 183 14.08 11.30 9.61
N LEU A 184 15.14 11.10 8.81
CA LEU A 184 15.03 10.49 7.49
C LEU A 184 14.56 9.03 7.56
N VAL A 185 15.12 8.23 8.45
CA VAL A 185 14.71 6.83 8.65
C VAL A 185 13.28 6.75 9.15
N THR A 186 12.88 7.62 10.08
CA THR A 186 11.50 7.66 10.59
C THR A 186 10.52 8.08 9.50
N PHE A 187 10.90 9.03 8.65
CA PHE A 187 10.10 9.47 7.51
C PHE A 187 9.91 8.35 6.47
N ILE A 188 10.99 7.62 6.13
CA ILE A 188 10.93 6.46 5.23
C ILE A 188 10.07 5.35 5.85
N LYS A 189 10.25 5.03 7.13
CA LYS A 189 9.43 4.04 7.84
C LYS A 189 7.96 4.47 7.90
N TRP A 190 7.69 5.75 8.11
CA TRP A 190 6.33 6.28 8.15
C TRP A 190 5.65 6.17 6.78
N ILE A 191 6.35 6.53 5.69
CA ILE A 191 5.87 6.32 4.32
C ILE A 191 5.66 4.84 4.04
N GLY A 192 6.64 4.00 4.32
CA GLY A 192 6.54 2.55 4.12
C GLY A 192 5.38 1.94 4.91
N ASN A 193 5.19 2.31 6.16
CA ASN A 193 4.09 1.78 6.98
C ASN A 193 2.72 2.28 6.48
N ARG A 194 2.64 3.51 5.96
CA ARG A 194 1.39 4.09 5.47
C ARG A 194 0.96 3.54 4.10
N TYR A 195 1.90 3.10 3.27
CA TYR A 195 1.62 2.65 1.90
C TYR A 195 1.89 1.16 1.63
N LEU A 196 2.78 0.49 2.38
CA LEU A 196 3.15 -0.93 2.15
C LEU A 196 2.58 -1.89 3.21
N ILE A 197 2.22 -1.42 4.41
CA ILE A 197 1.73 -2.29 5.50
C ILE A 197 0.20 -2.15 5.61
N LYS A 198 -0.52 -2.59 4.59
CA LYS A 198 -1.97 -2.89 4.70
C LYS A 198 -2.32 -4.30 4.21
N ASN A 199 -1.36 -5.20 4.00
CA ASN A 199 -1.64 -6.54 3.45
C ASN A 199 -1.15 -7.75 4.28
N ASN A 200 -0.70 -7.61 5.54
CA ASN A 200 -0.20 -8.78 6.28
C ASN A 200 -0.49 -8.84 7.78
N VAL A 201 -1.71 -8.48 8.21
CA VAL A 201 -2.15 -8.79 9.59
C VAL A 201 -3.61 -9.26 9.61
N LYS A 202 -3.97 -10.32 8.87
CA LYS A 202 -5.16 -11.17 9.12
C LYS A 202 -5.02 -12.60 8.55
N GLY A 203 -3.82 -13.19 8.64
CA GLY A 203 -3.55 -14.52 8.07
C GLY A 203 -2.74 -15.47 8.95
N ALA A 204 -2.59 -15.17 10.24
CA ALA A 204 -1.89 -16.08 11.16
C ALA A 204 -2.43 -15.91 12.58
N ARG A 205 -3.54 -16.57 12.87
CA ARG A 205 -3.88 -17.27 14.12
C ARG A 205 -5.30 -17.78 14.07
#